data_AF-A0A7X8MEQ4-F1
#
_entry.id   AF-A0A7X8MEQ4-F1
#
_cell.length_a   1.000
_cell.length_b   1.000
_cell.length_c   1.000
_cell.angle_alpha   90.00
_cell.angle_beta   90.00
_cell.angle_gamma   90.00
#
_symmetry.space_group_name_H-M   'P 1'
#
loop_
_entity.id
_entity.type
_entity.pdbx_description
1 polymer ?
#
loop_
_entity_poly.entity_id
_entity_poly.type
_entity_poly.pdbx_seq_one_letter_code
_entity_poly.pdbx_strand_id
1 'polypeptide(L)'
;MKEKIFVITTGGTIEKIYDEESGTLANRGSVLDEMLRRLRLPYSEIQSYDLLCKDSLQMTDRDRQMILFAVENLLEHKRPVVILHGTDTMEQTAQYLYDHLPGPPAPIVFTGAMTPFGFEKSDALQNFTEALLACQLLPPGIYISMHNHVHPMPGVYKNREKGTFAAHPPAGEPLPRP
;
A
#
# COMPACT_ATOMS: atom_id res chain seq x y z
N MET A 1 -9.31 7.49 23.10
CA MET A 1 -9.76 7.73 21.71
C MET A 1 -9.07 6.71 20.83
N LYS A 2 -9.70 6.25 19.74
CA LYS A 2 -9.03 5.38 18.78
C LYS A 2 -8.09 6.22 17.90
N GLU A 3 -6.95 5.67 17.53
CA GLU A 3 -6.05 6.28 16.57
C GLU A 3 -6.61 6.10 15.16
N LYS A 4 -6.80 7.22 14.46
CA LYS A 4 -7.35 7.21 13.11
C LYS A 4 -6.23 6.99 12.09
N ILE A 5 -6.44 6.02 11.20
CA ILE A 5 -5.52 5.69 10.09
C ILE A 5 -6.31 5.80 8.80
N PHE A 6 -5.76 6.52 7.83
CA PHE A 6 -6.34 6.58 6.48
C PHE A 6 -5.77 5.46 5.63
N VAL A 7 -6.63 4.80 4.85
CA VAL A 7 -6.22 3.76 3.90
C VAL A 7 -6.66 4.17 2.50
N ILE A 8 -5.73 4.26 1.56
CA ILE A 8 -6.02 4.48 0.15
C ILE A 8 -5.83 3.17 -0.60
N THR A 9 -6.78 2.80 -1.46
CA THR A 9 -6.60 1.68 -2.41
C THR A 9 -6.37 2.26 -3.81
N THR A 10 -5.33 1.77 -4.50
CA THR A 10 -4.96 2.25 -5.85
C THR A 10 -5.01 1.15 -6.92
N GLY A 11 -5.00 -0.10 -6.49
CA GLY A 11 -5.03 -1.28 -7.33
C GLY A 11 -6.46 -1.73 -7.66
N GLY A 12 -6.66 -2.17 -8.90
CA GLY A 12 -7.88 -2.82 -9.36
C GLY A 12 -8.26 -3.95 -8.42
N THR A 13 -9.52 -3.93 -7.98
CA THR A 13 -10.13 -4.93 -7.08
C THR A 13 -9.39 -6.25 -7.19
N ILE A 14 -8.65 -6.62 -6.13
CA ILE A 14 -8.54 -8.03 -5.84
C ILE A 14 -10.01 -8.48 -5.79
N GLU A 15 -10.37 -9.24 -6.80
CA GLU A 15 -11.62 -9.20 -7.55
C GLU A 15 -12.89 -8.82 -6.77
N LYS A 16 -13.72 -7.93 -7.35
CA LYS A 16 -15.17 -8.09 -7.23
C LYS A 16 -15.41 -9.55 -7.60
N ILE A 17 -15.72 -10.39 -6.62
CA ILE A 17 -15.99 -11.82 -6.83
C ILE A 17 -16.96 -11.89 -8.02
N TYR A 18 -16.46 -12.33 -9.16
CA TYR A 18 -17.26 -12.41 -10.37
C TYR A 18 -18.23 -13.57 -10.14
N ASP A 19 -19.49 -13.23 -9.95
CA ASP A 19 -20.55 -14.20 -9.75
C ASP A 19 -20.98 -14.68 -11.15
N GLU A 20 -20.35 -15.74 -11.65
CA GLU A 20 -20.70 -16.36 -12.94
C GLU A 20 -22.18 -16.79 -13.01
N GLU A 21 -22.85 -16.90 -11.87
CA GLU A 21 -24.23 -17.41 -11.77
C GLU A 21 -25.29 -16.31 -11.97
N SER A 22 -24.98 -15.03 -11.68
CA SER A 22 -26.00 -13.96 -11.62
C SER A 22 -25.84 -12.83 -12.64
N GLY A 23 -24.73 -12.80 -13.39
CA GLY A 23 -24.51 -11.80 -14.46
C GLY A 23 -24.61 -10.33 -14.01
N THR A 24 -24.53 -10.08 -12.70
CA THR A 24 -24.71 -8.75 -12.11
C THR A 24 -23.57 -8.44 -11.13
N LEU A 25 -23.14 -7.18 -11.12
CA LEU A 25 -22.17 -6.66 -10.17
C LEU A 25 -22.82 -6.60 -8.78
N ALA A 26 -22.82 -7.71 -8.06
CA ALA A 26 -23.24 -7.73 -6.66
C ALA A 26 -22.28 -6.88 -5.81
N ASN A 27 -22.81 -6.11 -4.87
CA ASN A 27 -22.08 -5.35 -3.83
C ASN A 27 -21.38 -6.31 -2.83
N ARG A 28 -20.53 -7.21 -3.31
CA ARG A 28 -19.59 -7.94 -2.46
C ARG A 28 -18.46 -6.95 -2.15
N GLY A 29 -18.35 -6.56 -0.88
CA GLY A 29 -17.46 -5.47 -0.42
C GLY A 29 -16.02 -5.60 -0.91
N SER A 30 -15.28 -4.51 -0.83
CA SER A 30 -13.88 -4.46 -1.27
C SER A 30 -13.04 -5.52 -0.53
N VAL A 31 -11.95 -5.99 -1.13
CA VAL A 31 -11.01 -6.88 -0.43
C VAL A 31 -10.48 -6.28 0.87
N LEU A 32 -10.37 -4.95 0.91
CA LEU A 32 -10.07 -4.24 2.14
C LEU A 32 -11.15 -4.47 3.22
N ASP A 33 -12.44 -4.43 2.88
CA ASP A 33 -13.52 -4.72 3.83
C ASP A 33 -13.42 -6.15 4.38
N GLU A 34 -13.06 -7.11 3.54
CA GLU A 34 -12.86 -8.49 4.00
C GLU A 34 -11.64 -8.63 4.89
N MET A 35 -10.52 -7.98 4.54
CA MET A 35 -9.33 -7.93 5.40
C MET A 35 -9.67 -7.28 6.75
N LEU A 36 -10.40 -6.16 6.76
CA LEU A 36 -10.82 -5.48 7.98
C LEU A 36 -11.75 -6.35 8.84
N ARG A 37 -12.66 -7.14 8.25
CA ARG A 37 -13.51 -8.10 8.99
C ARG A 37 -12.70 -9.20 9.69
N ARG A 38 -11.53 -9.56 9.17
CA ARG A 38 -10.63 -10.56 9.76
C ARG A 38 -9.76 -9.99 10.89
N LEU A 39 -9.72 -8.66 11.05
CA LEU A 39 -8.88 -7.99 12.04
C LEU A 39 -9.68 -7.54 13.25
N ARG A 40 -9.05 -7.63 14.43
CA ARG A 40 -9.57 -7.02 15.67
C ARG A 40 -8.79 -5.75 15.96
N LEU A 41 -9.42 -4.59 15.73
CA LEU A 41 -8.81 -3.25 15.87
C LEU A 41 -9.42 -2.47 17.06
N PRO A 42 -9.07 -2.80 18.32
CA PRO A 42 -9.64 -2.13 19.49
C PRO A 42 -9.15 -0.69 19.64
N TYR A 43 -7.93 -0.39 19.16
CA TYR A 43 -7.27 0.91 19.33
C TYR A 43 -7.23 1.76 18.06
N SER A 44 -7.57 1.20 16.90
CA SER A 44 -7.47 1.89 15.61
C SER A 44 -8.84 2.04 14.96
N GLU A 45 -9.06 3.18 14.32
CA GLU A 45 -10.18 3.47 13.44
C GLU A 45 -9.66 3.64 12.02
N ILE A 46 -10.14 2.79 11.10
CA ILE A 46 -9.73 2.82 9.70
C ILE A 46 -10.75 3.59 8.90
N GLN A 47 -10.30 4.62 8.18
CA GLN A 47 -11.10 5.28 7.16
C GLN A 47 -10.46 5.04 5.79
N SER A 48 -11.18 4.30 4.94
CA SER A 48 -10.71 3.90 3.63
C SER A 48 -11.25 4.79 2.50
N TYR A 49 -10.46 4.93 1.44
CA TYR A 49 -10.79 5.64 0.22
C TYR A 49 -10.37 4.81 -0.99
N ASP A 50 -11.34 4.45 -1.82
CA ASP A 50 -11.08 3.80 -3.10
C ASP A 50 -10.76 4.84 -4.15
N LEU A 51 -9.47 5.02 -4.46
CA LEU A 51 -9.01 6.12 -5.32
C LEU A 51 -8.91 5.70 -6.78
N LEU A 52 -8.34 4.52 -7.03
CA LEU A 52 -8.13 3.99 -8.38
C LEU A 52 -8.48 2.50 -8.39
N CYS A 53 -8.83 2.01 -9.58
CA CYS A 53 -9.07 0.58 -9.85
C CYS A 53 -8.26 0.16 -11.07
N LYS A 54 -6.93 0.24 -10.98
CA LYS A 54 -5.99 -0.05 -12.08
C LYS A 54 -4.95 -1.09 -11.70
N ASP A 55 -4.53 -1.91 -12.66
CA ASP A 55 -3.32 -2.71 -12.50
C ASP A 55 -2.11 -1.77 -12.37
N SER A 56 -1.20 -2.05 -11.44
CA SER A 56 0.02 -1.26 -11.26
C SER A 56 0.83 -1.12 -12.56
N LEU A 57 0.89 -2.16 -13.39
CA LEU A 57 1.61 -2.12 -14.67
C LEU A 57 0.99 -1.13 -15.68
N GLN A 58 -0.26 -0.75 -15.48
CA GLN A 58 -0.98 0.24 -16.30
C GLN A 58 -1.00 1.63 -15.65
N MET A 59 -0.37 1.80 -14.48
CA MET A 59 -0.37 3.05 -13.76
C MET A 59 0.54 4.08 -14.45
N THR A 60 -0.02 5.24 -14.75
CA THR A 60 0.67 6.37 -15.39
C THR A 60 1.11 7.41 -14.36
N ASP A 61 1.96 8.36 -14.75
CA ASP A 61 2.34 9.46 -13.84
C ASP A 61 1.16 10.36 -13.46
N ARG A 62 0.12 10.44 -14.32
CA ARG A 62 -1.13 11.11 -13.97
C ARG A 62 -1.84 10.39 -12.82
N ASP A 63 -1.81 9.07 -12.80
CA ASP A 63 -2.37 8.28 -11.71
C ASP A 63 -1.56 8.48 -10.42
N ARG A 64 -0.23 8.53 -10.52
CA ARG A 64 0.65 8.85 -9.37
C ARG A 64 0.39 10.25 -8.83
N GLN A 65 0.16 11.23 -9.70
CA GLN A 65 -0.24 12.58 -9.31
C GLN A 65 -1.59 12.60 -8.57
N MET A 66 -2.56 11.79 -9.00
CA MET A 66 -3.83 11.65 -8.27
C MET A 66 -3.62 11.06 -6.86
N ILE A 67 -2.74 10.06 -6.73
CA ILE A 67 -2.37 9.47 -5.43
C ILE A 67 -1.71 10.52 -4.54
N LEU A 68 -0.74 11.27 -5.06
CA LEU A 68 -0.08 12.37 -4.36
C LEU A 68 -1.11 13.38 -3.83
N PHE A 69 -2.01 13.87 -4.69
CA PHE A 69 -3.02 14.84 -4.30
C PHE A 69 -3.95 14.29 -3.21
N ALA A 70 -4.40 13.04 -3.32
CA ALA A 70 -5.24 12.43 -2.29
C ALA A 70 -4.49 12.32 -0.94
N VAL A 71 -3.21 11.95 -0.96
CA VAL A 71 -2.37 11.88 0.23
C VAL A 71 -2.18 13.25 0.87
N GLU A 72 -1.90 14.29 0.08
CA GLU A 72 -1.75 15.67 0.57
C GLU A 72 -2.98 16.15 1.34
N ASN A 73 -4.18 15.95 0.77
CA ASN A 73 -5.44 16.33 1.43
C ASN A 73 -5.63 15.59 2.77
N LEU A 74 -5.28 14.30 2.83
CA LEU A 74 -5.42 13.51 4.06
C LEU A 74 -4.39 13.90 5.13
N LEU A 75 -3.20 14.30 4.72
CA LEU A 75 -2.13 14.73 5.62
C LEU A 75 -2.43 16.05 6.34
N GLU A 76 -3.40 16.85 5.87
CA GLU A 76 -3.89 18.02 6.61
C GLU A 76 -4.38 17.65 8.03
N HIS A 77 -4.88 16.43 8.20
CA HIS A 77 -5.32 15.91 9.50
C HIS A 77 -4.16 15.40 10.39
N LYS A 78 -2.92 15.38 9.88
CA LYS A 78 -1.71 14.90 10.57
C LYS A 78 -1.88 13.47 11.12
N ARG A 79 -2.50 12.59 10.33
CA ARG A 79 -2.71 11.18 10.65
C ARG A 79 -1.96 10.28 9.67
N PRO A 80 -1.57 9.06 10.10
CA PRO A 80 -0.91 8.10 9.22
C PRO A 80 -1.76 7.73 8.00
N VAL A 81 -1.09 7.50 6.88
CA VAL A 81 -1.70 7.05 5.63
C VAL A 81 -1.08 5.73 5.21
N VAL A 82 -1.90 4.71 4.98
CA VAL A 82 -1.50 3.44 4.38
C VAL A 82 -2.03 3.39 2.95
N ILE A 83 -1.17 3.02 2.00
CA ILE A 83 -1.52 2.94 0.58
C ILE A 83 -1.42 1.48 0.14
N LEU A 84 -2.56 0.87 -0.15
CA LEU A 84 -2.66 -0.45 -0.75
C LEU A 84 -2.47 -0.33 -2.27
N HIS A 85 -1.35 -0.85 -2.74
CA HIS A 85 -0.86 -0.68 -4.10
C HIS A 85 -0.43 -2.01 -4.73
N GLY A 86 -0.60 -2.16 -6.04
CA GLY A 86 -0.03 -3.28 -6.80
C GLY A 86 1.49 -3.27 -6.75
N THR A 87 2.13 -4.41 -6.55
CA THR A 87 3.56 -4.46 -6.21
C THR A 87 4.48 -4.12 -7.38
N ASP A 88 4.05 -4.28 -8.63
CA ASP A 88 4.93 -4.13 -9.81
C ASP A 88 5.48 -2.72 -10.02
N THR A 89 4.70 -1.70 -9.66
CA THR A 89 5.11 -0.29 -9.79
C THR A 89 5.06 0.46 -8.47
N MET A 90 4.96 -0.25 -7.35
CA MET A 90 4.89 0.36 -6.01
C MET A 90 6.14 1.19 -5.71
N GLU A 91 7.32 0.69 -6.06
CA GLU A 91 8.59 1.43 -5.91
C GLU A 91 8.57 2.77 -6.66
N GLN A 92 8.01 2.79 -7.87
CA GLN A 92 7.95 3.97 -8.73
C GLN A 92 6.94 4.98 -8.19
N THR A 93 5.79 4.53 -7.69
CA THR A 93 4.81 5.40 -7.05
C THR A 93 5.32 5.96 -5.72
N ALA A 94 5.98 5.14 -4.90
CA ALA A 94 6.57 5.60 -3.64
C ALA A 94 7.69 6.63 -3.89
N GLN A 95 8.53 6.40 -4.91
CA GLN A 95 9.57 7.35 -5.30
C GLN A 95 8.96 8.65 -5.84
N TYR A 96 7.91 8.57 -6.66
CA TYR A 96 7.19 9.75 -7.15
C TYR A 96 6.66 10.60 -5.99
N LEU A 97 6.02 9.99 -4.99
CA LEU A 97 5.55 10.74 -3.81
C LEU A 97 6.73 11.31 -3.00
N TYR A 98 7.82 10.56 -2.84
CA TYR A 98 9.02 11.04 -2.14
C TYR A 98 9.59 12.31 -2.79
N ASP A 99 9.66 12.35 -4.12
CA ASP A 99 10.22 13.47 -4.87
C ASP A 99 9.32 14.72 -4.84
N HIS A 100 8.00 14.54 -4.69
CA HIS A 100 7.02 15.63 -4.79
C HIS A 100 6.40 16.04 -3.45
N LEU A 101 6.64 15.31 -2.37
CA LEU A 101 6.08 15.56 -1.03
C LEU A 101 7.19 15.69 0.03
N PRO A 102 7.95 16.79 0.02
CA PRO A 102 9.02 16.98 0.99
C PRO A 102 8.47 17.22 2.39
N GLY A 103 8.88 16.39 3.34
CA GLY A 103 8.58 16.56 4.77
C GLY A 103 7.11 16.33 5.14
N PRO A 104 6.54 15.14 4.85
CA PRO A 104 5.17 14.85 5.25
C PRO A 104 5.02 14.95 6.78
N PRO A 105 3.89 15.44 7.32
CA PRO A 105 3.68 15.62 8.76
C PRO A 105 3.33 14.33 9.51
N ALA A 106 3.09 13.23 8.79
CA ALA A 106 2.76 11.90 9.30
C ALA A 106 3.37 10.82 8.40
N PRO A 107 3.52 9.57 8.87
CA PRO A 107 4.06 8.49 8.06
C PRO A 107 3.07 8.07 6.96
N ILE A 108 3.63 7.84 5.76
CA ILE A 108 2.96 7.24 4.61
C ILE A 108 3.58 5.87 4.38
N VAL A 109 2.78 4.80 4.45
CA VAL A 109 3.26 3.43 4.29
C VAL A 109 2.59 2.77 3.11
N PHE A 110 3.37 2.49 2.07
CA PHE A 110 2.97 1.66 0.95
C PHE A 110 3.02 0.19 1.34
N THR A 111 2.01 -0.57 0.92
CA THR A 111 1.97 -2.02 1.09
C THR A 111 1.11 -2.66 0.00
N GLY A 112 1.17 -3.98 -0.11
CA GLY A 112 0.46 -4.74 -1.13
C GLY A 112 0.59 -6.23 -0.87
N ALA A 113 0.46 -7.02 -1.93
CA ALA A 113 0.61 -8.47 -1.85
C ALA A 113 1.32 -8.98 -3.10
N MET A 114 2.20 -9.96 -2.93
CA MET A 114 2.74 -10.73 -4.06
C MET A 114 1.74 -11.77 -4.52
N THR A 115 0.95 -12.32 -3.59
CA THR A 115 -0.13 -13.26 -3.87
C THR A 115 -1.47 -12.60 -3.54
N PRO A 116 -2.38 -12.41 -4.53
CA PRO A 116 -3.65 -11.74 -4.31
C PRO A 116 -4.46 -12.36 -3.16
N PHE A 117 -5.20 -11.50 -2.46
CA PHE A 117 -6.10 -11.94 -1.39
C PHE A 117 -7.18 -12.87 -1.95
N GLY A 118 -7.38 -14.04 -1.33
CA GLY A 118 -8.30 -15.08 -1.80
C GLY A 118 -7.60 -16.38 -2.22
N PHE A 119 -6.32 -16.32 -2.55
CA PHE A 119 -5.49 -17.50 -2.78
C PHE A 119 -4.95 -18.07 -1.46
N GLU A 120 -4.74 -19.38 -1.41
CA GLU A 120 -4.04 -20.01 -0.29
C GLU A 120 -2.64 -19.41 -0.15
N LYS A 121 -2.25 -19.14 1.11
CA LYS A 121 -0.96 -18.49 1.46
C LYS A 121 -0.78 -17.06 0.95
N SER A 122 -1.87 -16.33 0.68
CA SER A 122 -1.79 -14.90 0.40
C SER A 122 -1.11 -14.13 1.55
N ASP A 123 -0.16 -13.27 1.18
CA ASP A 123 0.57 -12.35 2.06
C ASP A 123 -0.19 -11.03 2.30
N ALA A 124 -1.34 -10.82 1.65
CA ALA A 124 -2.09 -9.56 1.71
C ALA A 124 -2.51 -9.16 3.14
N LEU A 125 -3.09 -10.08 3.92
CA LEU A 125 -3.52 -9.80 5.29
C LEU A 125 -2.34 -9.55 6.21
N GLN A 126 -1.25 -10.29 6.02
CA GLN A 126 0.00 -10.11 6.76
C GLN A 126 0.56 -8.70 6.51
N ASN A 127 0.86 -8.37 5.25
CA ASN A 127 1.50 -7.11 4.88
C ASN A 127 0.63 -5.90 5.27
N PHE A 128 -0.69 -5.98 5.13
CA PHE A 128 -1.59 -4.91 5.57
C PHE A 128 -1.56 -4.72 7.09
N THR A 129 -1.57 -5.80 7.87
CA THR A 129 -1.48 -5.72 9.33
C THR A 129 -0.14 -5.13 9.77
N GLU A 130 0.95 -5.53 9.12
CA GLU A 130 2.28 -4.98 9.34
C GLU A 130 2.32 -3.48 9.01
N ALA A 131 1.72 -3.05 7.90
CA ALA A 131 1.65 -1.65 7.51
C ALA A 131 0.85 -0.79 8.50
N LEU A 132 -0.29 -1.30 8.99
CA LEU A 132 -1.09 -0.62 10.03
C LEU A 132 -0.30 -0.44 11.33
N LEU A 133 0.51 -1.43 11.72
CA LEU A 133 1.37 -1.30 12.89
C LEU A 133 2.52 -0.32 12.62
N ALA A 134 3.20 -0.47 11.49
CA ALA A 134 4.34 0.33 11.09
C ALA A 134 3.99 1.83 11.06
N CYS A 135 2.85 2.20 10.46
CA CYS A 135 2.43 3.60 10.35
C CYS A 135 2.12 4.26 11.71
N GLN A 136 1.98 3.49 12.79
CA GLN A 136 1.79 4.02 14.14
C GLN A 136 3.10 4.19 14.92
N LEU A 137 4.16 3.48 14.51
CA LEU A 137 5.45 3.47 15.19
C LEU A 137 6.49 4.36 14.50
N LEU A 138 6.37 4.51 13.18
CA LEU A 138 7.36 5.23 12.38
C LEU A 138 7.20 6.75 12.50
N PRO A 139 8.32 7.50 12.49
CA PRO A 139 8.27 8.94 12.37
C PRO A 139 7.74 9.35 10.99
N PRO A 140 7.35 10.63 10.81
CA PRO A 140 6.92 11.13 9.51
C PRO A 140 7.95 10.85 8.41
N GLY A 141 7.48 10.36 7.27
CA GLY A 141 8.30 9.87 6.17
C GLY A 141 7.50 8.95 5.23
N ILE A 142 8.14 8.46 4.18
CA ILE A 142 7.54 7.54 3.21
C ILE A 142 8.25 6.20 3.26
N TYR A 143 7.48 5.13 3.35
CA TYR A 143 7.99 3.78 3.57
C TYR A 143 7.29 2.75 2.68
N ILE A 144 7.95 1.63 2.41
CA ILE A 144 7.34 0.40 1.91
C ILE A 144 7.40 -0.66 3.02
N SER A 145 6.27 -1.26 3.37
CA SER A 145 6.15 -2.33 4.38
C SER A 145 5.63 -3.61 3.75
N MET A 146 6.47 -4.65 3.70
CA MET A 146 6.16 -5.97 3.16
C MET A 146 6.98 -7.05 3.90
N HIS A 147 6.39 -8.22 4.15
CA HIS A 147 7.08 -9.40 4.68
C HIS A 147 7.93 -9.14 5.93
N ASN A 148 7.37 -8.48 6.94
CA ASN A 148 8.01 -8.10 8.21
C ASN A 148 9.17 -7.10 8.07
N HIS A 149 9.33 -6.43 6.94
CA HIS A 149 10.35 -5.41 6.74
C HIS A 149 9.73 -4.07 6.32
N VAL A 150 10.29 -3.00 6.87
CA VAL A 150 9.96 -1.62 6.51
C VAL A 150 11.21 -0.99 5.90
N HIS A 151 11.06 -0.47 4.69
CA HIS A 151 12.12 0.25 3.99
C HIS A 151 11.76 1.73 3.85
N PRO A 152 12.58 2.66 4.36
CA PRO A 152 12.39 4.09 4.11
C PRO A 152 12.74 4.43 2.65
N MET A 153 11.98 5.34 2.05
CA MET A 153 12.35 5.96 0.77
C MET A 153 13.43 7.05 1.00
N PRO A 154 14.33 7.27 0.03
CA PRO A 154 14.42 6.65 -1.29
C PRO A 154 15.28 5.38 -1.28
N GLY A 155 15.42 4.73 -2.44
CA GLY A 155 16.37 3.63 -2.61
C GLY A 155 15.81 2.25 -2.28
N VAL A 156 14.52 2.01 -2.51
CA VAL A 156 13.87 0.71 -2.34
C VAL A 156 13.48 0.18 -3.73
N TYR A 157 13.64 -1.12 -3.95
CA TYR A 157 13.27 -1.77 -5.20
C TYR A 157 12.58 -3.13 -4.99
N LYS A 158 11.81 -3.58 -5.98
CA LYS A 158 11.18 -4.91 -5.99
C LYS A 158 12.22 -5.98 -6.37
N ASN A 159 12.59 -6.80 -5.40
CA ASN A 159 13.39 -8.01 -5.63
C ASN A 159 12.48 -9.13 -6.16
N ARG A 160 12.51 -9.34 -7.48
CA ARG A 160 11.68 -10.34 -8.17
C ARG A 160 12.06 -11.78 -7.84
N GLU A 161 13.35 -12.07 -7.63
CA GLU A 161 13.82 -13.41 -7.28
C GLU A 161 13.29 -13.85 -5.91
N LYS A 162 13.33 -12.95 -4.93
CA LYS A 162 12.87 -13.22 -3.56
C LYS A 162 11.38 -12.98 -3.35
N GLY A 163 10.69 -12.42 -4.35
CA GLY A 163 9.27 -12.03 -4.22
C GLY A 163 9.05 -11.04 -3.07
N THR A 164 9.91 -10.03 -2.91
CA THR A 164 9.75 -9.01 -1.86
C THR A 164 10.42 -7.69 -2.25
N PHE A 165 10.48 -6.72 -1.34
CA PHE A 165 11.24 -5.48 -1.51
C PHE A 165 12.57 -5.54 -0.77
N ALA A 166 13.54 -4.79 -1.28
CA ALA A 166 14.85 -4.64 -0.66
C ALA A 166 15.35 -3.20 -0.84
N ALA A 167 16.23 -2.77 0.05
CA ALA A 167 16.95 -1.52 -0.13
C ALA A 167 18.09 -1.72 -1.14
N HIS A 168 18.32 -0.72 -1.98
CA HIS A 168 19.56 -0.63 -2.73
C HIS A 168 20.73 -0.56 -1.75
N PRO A 169 21.84 -1.24 -2.06
CA PRO A 169 23.02 -1.08 -1.25
C PRO A 169 23.53 0.37 -1.36
N PRO A 170 24.30 0.87 -0.37
CA PRO A 170 24.88 2.20 -0.43
C PRO A 170 25.65 2.42 -1.74
N ALA A 171 25.70 3.66 -2.20
CA ALA A 171 26.40 4.01 -3.44
C ALA A 171 27.84 3.45 -3.44
N GLY A 172 28.14 2.58 -4.41
CA GLY A 172 29.45 1.92 -4.56
C GLY A 172 29.41 0.39 -4.50
N GLU A 173 28.29 -0.20 -4.06
CA GLU A 173 28.11 -1.65 -4.05
C GLU A 173 27.25 -2.13 -5.24
N PRO A 174 27.59 -3.28 -5.86
CA PRO A 174 26.86 -3.77 -7.01
C PRO A 174 25.43 -4.15 -6.63
N LEU A 175 24.47 -3.78 -7.49
CA LEU A 175 23.10 -4.27 -7.38
C LEU A 175 23.12 -5.81 -7.38
N PRO A 176 22.34 -6.47 -6.50
CA PRO A 176 22.15 -7.91 -6.62
C PRO A 176 21.56 -8.22 -8.00
N ARG A 177 22.21 -9.13 -8.72
CA ARG A 177 21.83 -9.51 -10.08
C ARG A 177 20.46 -10.22 -10.06
N PRO A 178 19.66 -10.07 -11.13
CA PRO A 178 18.35 -10.70 -11.28
C PRO A 178 18.42 -12.20 -11.54
#